data_AF-A0A5M5ZM52-F1
#
_entry.id   AF-A0A5M5ZM52-F1
#
_cell.length_a   1.000
_cell.length_b   1.000
_cell.length_c   1.000
_cell.angle_alpha   90.00
_cell.angle_beta   90.00
_cell.angle_gamma   90.00
#
_symmetry.space_group_name_H-M   'P 1'
#
loop_
_entity.id
_entity.type
_entity.pdbx_description
1 polymer ?
#
loop_
_entity_poly.entity_id
_entity_poly.type
_entity_poly.pdbx_seq_one_letter_code
_entity_poly.pdbx_strand_id
1 'polypeptide(L)'
;MSLPFFIARRYLFSKKKHNAINIISGISVCGVALATLALVCTLSVFNGFQDMVAGFFTAFDPELKITVREGKVFDPHEACIRQVHALSEIDVWTETLE
;
A
#
# COMPACT_ATOMS: atom_id res chain seq x y z
N MET A 1 33.44 8.39 -21.76
CA MET A 1 33.57 8.19 -20.29
C MET A 1 33.30 9.51 -19.58
N SER A 2 32.40 9.54 -18.60
CA SER A 2 32.09 10.76 -17.85
C SER A 2 33.21 11.07 -16.85
N LEU A 3 34.17 11.91 -17.27
CA LEU A 3 35.21 12.48 -16.41
C LEU A 3 34.70 12.94 -15.02
N PRO A 4 33.50 13.57 -14.90
CA PRO A 4 32.96 13.97 -13.60
C PRO A 4 32.72 12.81 -12.63
N PHE A 5 32.23 11.67 -13.11
CA PHE A 5 31.98 10.50 -12.26
C PHE A 5 33.28 9.84 -11.79
N PHE A 6 34.29 9.79 -12.66
CA PHE A 6 35.63 9.31 -12.31
C PHE A 6 36.27 10.16 -11.20
N ILE A 7 36.15 11.49 -11.32
CA ILE A 7 36.65 12.43 -10.31
C ILE A 7 35.84 12.31 -9.00
N ALA A 8 34.51 12.30 -9.07
CA ALA A 8 33.65 12.19 -7.90
C ALA A 8 33.93 10.91 -7.09
N ARG A 9 33.99 9.74 -7.74
CA ARG A 9 34.31 8.46 -7.09
C ARG A 9 35.71 8.47 -6.49
N ARG A 10 36.69 9.05 -7.17
CA ARG A 10 38.06 9.14 -6.66
C ARG A 10 38.12 9.95 -5.38
N TYR A 11 37.37 11.04 -5.26
CA TYR A 11 37.35 11.87 -4.05
C TYR A 11 36.47 11.30 -2.93
N LEU A 12 35.34 10.66 -3.27
CA LEU A 12 34.42 10.06 -2.30
C LEU A 12 35.08 8.89 -1.53
N PHE A 13 35.91 8.08 -2.21
CA PHE A 13 36.57 6.91 -1.60
C PHE A 13 38.07 7.09 -1.34
N SER A 14 38.60 8.31 -1.45
CA SER A 14 40.05 8.55 -1.28
C SER A 14 40.50 8.36 0.17
N LYS A 15 41.37 7.38 0.42
CA LYS A 15 42.07 7.22 1.72
C LYS A 15 43.12 8.33 1.91
N LYS A 16 42.72 9.50 2.42
CA LYS A 16 43.63 10.61 2.78
C LYS A 16 43.74 10.75 4.30
N LYS A 17 44.86 11.31 4.80
CA LYS A 17 45.15 11.52 6.24
C LYS A 17 44.01 12.18 7.03
N HIS A 18 43.18 13.00 6.40
CA HIS A 18 41.97 13.59 6.99
C HIS A 18 40.75 12.69 6.79
N ASN A 19 40.68 11.59 7.54
CA ASN A 19 39.57 10.62 7.50
C ASN A 19 38.20 11.24 7.90
N ALA A 20 38.21 12.42 8.53
CA ALA A 20 37.00 13.16 8.92
C ALA A 20 36.04 13.44 7.75
N ILE A 21 36.57 13.74 6.55
CA ILE A 21 35.73 14.05 5.38
C ILE A 21 34.94 12.82 4.93
N ASN A 22 35.57 11.64 4.93
CA ASN A 22 34.93 10.39 4.55
C ASN A 22 33.86 9.97 5.58
N ILE A 23 34.10 10.23 6.87
CA ILE A 23 33.13 10.00 7.95
C ILE A 23 31.90 10.90 7.77
N ILE A 24 32.09 12.21 7.58
CA ILE A 24 30.97 13.16 7.38
C ILE A 24 30.17 12.77 6.13
N SER A 25 30.86 12.46 5.03
CA SER A 25 30.20 12.02 3.79
C SER A 25 29.39 10.73 3.99
N GLY A 26 29.92 9.77 4.75
CA GLY A 26 29.22 8.54 5.10
C GLY A 26 27.97 8.80 5.92
N ILE A 27 28.05 9.66 6.95
CA ILE A 27 26.89 10.03 7.78
C ILE A 27 25.83 10.74 6.95
N SER A 28 26.21 11.65 6.04
CA SER A 28 25.27 12.32 5.15
C SER A 28 24.53 11.35 4.24
N VAL A 29 25.24 10.40 3.63
CA VAL A 29 24.61 9.38 2.76
C VAL A 29 23.70 8.47 3.57
N CYS A 30 24.14 8.00 4.75
CA CYS A 30 23.31 7.18 5.63
C CYS A 30 22.05 7.92 6.08
N GLY A 31 22.15 9.21 6.41
CA GLY A 31 21.01 10.02 6.82
C GLY A 31 19.96 10.15 5.70
N VAL A 32 20.40 10.46 4.47
CA VAL A 32 19.49 10.54 3.31
C VAL A 32 18.88 9.18 3.00
N ALA A 33 19.67 8.11 3.03
CA ALA A 33 19.18 6.76 2.79
C ALA A 33 18.12 6.35 3.82
N LEU A 34 18.35 6.61 5.11
CA LEU A 34 17.39 6.28 6.16
C LEU A 34 16.10 7.11 6.03
N ALA A 35 16.21 8.41 5.77
CA ALA A 35 15.05 9.29 5.62
C ALA A 35 14.18 8.90 4.42
N THR A 36 14.81 8.61 3.28
CA THR A 36 14.11 8.16 2.07
C THR A 36 13.47 6.80 2.26
N LEU A 37 14.17 5.84 2.89
CA LEU A 37 13.62 4.52 3.18
C LEU A 37 12.41 4.61 4.12
N ALA A 38 12.50 5.40 5.19
CA ALA A 38 11.39 5.62 6.11
C ALA A 38 10.14 6.14 5.37
N LEU A 39 10.31 7.15 4.50
CA LEU A 39 9.21 7.70 3.70
C LEU A 39 8.62 6.67 2.72
N VAL A 40 9.45 5.88 2.04
CA VAL A 40 8.96 4.85 1.12
C VAL A 40 8.19 3.77 1.89
N CYS A 41 8.68 3.34 3.05
CA CYS A 41 7.99 2.37 3.89
C CYS A 41 6.64 2.90 4.37
N THR A 42 6.56 4.15 4.84
CA THR A 42 5.28 4.71 5.31
C THR A 42 4.26 4.83 4.19
N LEU A 43 4.65 5.31 3.02
CA LEU A 43 3.77 5.38 1.85
C LEU A 43 3.33 3.98 1.39
N SER A 44 4.22 2.99 1.44
CA SER A 44 3.88 1.61 1.08
C SER A 44 2.83 1.01 2.03
N VAL A 45 2.96 1.28 3.34
CA VAL A 45 1.95 0.87 4.33
C VAL A 45 0.62 1.57 4.06
N PHE A 46 0.62 2.88 3.81
CA PHE A 46 -0.63 3.60 3.51
C PHE A 46 -1.32 3.11 2.24
N ASN A 47 -0.58 2.79 1.18
CA ASN A 47 -1.16 2.22 -0.04
C ASN A 47 -1.92 0.92 0.25
N GLY A 48 -1.32 -0.03 0.98
CA GLY A 48 -2.00 -1.28 1.31
C GLY A 48 -3.09 -1.13 2.39
N PHE A 49 -2.90 -0.20 3.33
CA PHE A 49 -3.85 0.04 4.41
C PHE A 49 -5.16 0.64 3.91
N GLN A 50 -5.12 1.50 2.88
CA GLN A 50 -6.32 2.08 2.29
C GLN A 50 -7.27 0.99 1.75
N ASP A 51 -6.75 0.03 1.01
CA ASP A 51 -7.55 -1.07 0.46
C ASP A 51 -8.10 -1.98 1.57
N MET A 52 -7.29 -2.26 2.59
CA MET A 52 -7.72 -3.04 3.75
C MET A 52 -8.90 -2.37 4.46
N VAL A 53 -8.79 -1.07 4.76
CA VAL A 53 -9.84 -0.31 5.43
C VAL A 53 -11.10 -0.25 4.57
N ALA A 54 -10.97 0.01 3.26
CA ALA A 54 -12.11 0.03 2.34
C ALA A 54 -12.87 -1.32 2.36
N GLY A 55 -12.15 -2.44 2.27
CA GLY A 55 -12.77 -3.78 2.33
C GLY A 55 -13.48 -4.07 3.66
N PHE A 56 -12.91 -3.63 4.79
CA PHE A 56 -13.58 -3.76 6.09
C PHE A 56 -14.87 -2.93 6.18
N PHE A 57 -14.88 -1.70 5.65
CA PHE A 57 -16.09 -0.88 5.67
C PHE A 57 -17.18 -1.43 4.74
N THR A 58 -16.84 -1.88 3.51
CA THR A 58 -17.83 -2.46 2.59
C THR A 58 -18.49 -3.73 3.14
N ALA A 59 -17.78 -4.52 3.96
CA ALA A 59 -18.35 -5.71 4.59
C ALA A 59 -19.34 -5.40 5.73
N PHE A 60 -19.19 -4.25 6.41
CA PHE A 60 -20.02 -3.86 7.56
C PHE A 60 -21.12 -2.84 7.20
N ASP A 61 -20.88 -1.93 6.26
CA ASP A 61 -21.79 -0.87 5.83
C ASP A 61 -21.80 -0.74 4.30
N PRO A 62 -22.36 -1.74 3.59
CA PRO A 62 -22.46 -1.68 2.14
C PRO A 62 -23.48 -0.61 1.70
N GLU A 63 -23.24 0.01 0.55
CA GLU A 63 -24.19 0.99 -0.03
C GLU A 63 -25.58 0.41 -0.25
N LEU A 64 -25.65 -0.88 -0.61
CA LEU A 64 -26.88 -1.63 -0.80
C LEU A 64 -26.85 -2.89 0.06
N LYS A 65 -27.88 -3.08 0.88
CA LYS A 65 -28.04 -4.24 1.75
C LYS A 65 -29.37 -4.93 1.45
N ILE A 66 -29.31 -6.21 1.14
CA ILE A 66 -30.50 -7.06 0.95
C ILE A 66 -30.75 -7.80 2.26
N THR A 67 -31.93 -7.61 2.85
CA THR A 67 -32.33 -8.27 4.10
C THR A 67 -33.69 -8.95 3.95
N VAL A 68 -33.93 -9.95 4.79
CA VAL A 68 -35.25 -10.57 4.87
C VAL A 68 -36.27 -9.58 5.40
N ARG A 69 -37.43 -9.51 4.72
CA ARG A 69 -38.60 -8.79 5.24
C ARG A 69 -39.27 -9.56 6.39
N GLU A 70 -39.33 -10.88 6.26
CA GLU A 70 -39.93 -11.80 7.22
C GLU A 70 -39.04 -13.05 7.36
N GLY A 71 -38.94 -13.60 8.58
CA GLY A 71 -38.07 -14.74 8.88
C GLY A 71 -36.69 -14.33 9.42
N LYS A 72 -35.71 -15.24 9.35
CA LYS A 72 -34.35 -15.03 9.88
C LYS A 72 -33.27 -15.02 8.80
N VAL A 73 -33.45 -15.79 7.73
CA VAL A 73 -32.47 -15.96 6.65
C VAL A 73 -33.20 -16.13 5.32
N PHE A 74 -32.52 -15.83 4.21
CA PHE A 74 -32.95 -16.15 2.85
C PHE A 74 -31.90 -17.03 2.16
N ASP A 75 -32.28 -17.71 1.09
CA ASP A 75 -31.35 -18.50 0.29
C ASP A 75 -30.62 -17.59 -0.73
N PRO A 76 -29.30 -17.41 -0.63
CA PRO A 76 -28.54 -16.59 -1.57
C PRO A 76 -28.48 -17.20 -2.98
N HIS A 77 -28.86 -18.47 -3.14
CA HIS A 77 -28.88 -19.16 -4.44
C HIS A 77 -30.23 -19.10 -5.16
N GLU A 78 -31.17 -18.27 -4.70
CA GLU A 78 -32.39 -18.01 -5.47
C GLU A 78 -32.07 -17.39 -6.85
N ALA A 79 -32.92 -17.68 -7.83
CA ALA A 79 -32.72 -17.17 -9.19
C ALA A 79 -32.72 -15.64 -9.27
N CYS A 80 -33.50 -14.97 -8.41
CA CYS A 80 -33.55 -13.52 -8.29
C CYS A 80 -32.19 -12.95 -7.86
N ILE A 81 -31.58 -13.52 -6.81
CA ILE A 81 -30.28 -13.05 -6.29
C ILE A 81 -29.16 -13.29 -7.30
N ARG A 82 -29.18 -14.43 -8.01
CA ARG A 82 -28.23 -14.68 -9.12
C ARG A 82 -28.33 -13.66 -10.26
N GLN A 83 -29.53 -13.15 -10.55
CA GLN A 83 -29.69 -12.09 -11.56
C GLN A 83 -29.08 -10.77 -11.07
N VAL A 84 -29.20 -10.46 -9.79
CA VAL A 84 -28.53 -9.31 -9.17
C VAL A 84 -27.01 -9.44 -9.31
N HIS A 85 -26.43 -10.59 -8.96
CA HIS A 85 -24.98 -10.83 -9.09
C HIS A 85 -24.45 -10.72 -10.53
N ALA A 86 -25.32 -10.83 -11.55
CA ALA A 86 -24.94 -10.74 -12.95
C ALA A 86 -24.94 -9.31 -13.49
N LEU A 87 -25.37 -8.32 -12.71
CA LEU A 87 -25.33 -6.91 -13.10
C LEU A 87 -23.88 -6.41 -13.16
N SER A 88 -23.52 -5.78 -14.28
CA SER A 88 -22.18 -5.24 -14.51
C SER A 88 -21.79 -4.09 -13.57
N GLU A 89 -22.79 -3.48 -12.95
CA GLU A 89 -22.68 -2.36 -12.01
C GLU A 89 -22.27 -2.81 -10.61
N ILE A 90 -22.34 -4.11 -10.31
CA ILE A 90 -21.94 -4.67 -9.02
C ILE A 90 -20.47 -5.09 -9.10
N ASP A 91 -19.61 -4.29 -8.50
CA ASP A 91 -18.16 -4.55 -8.46
C ASP A 91 -17.80 -5.64 -7.44
N VAL A 92 -18.44 -5.61 -6.26
CA VAL A 92 -18.19 -6.55 -5.15
C VAL A 92 -19.49 -6.90 -4.44
N TRP A 93 -19.62 -8.16 -4.00
CA TRP A 93 -20.69 -8.62 -3.13
C TRP A 93 -20.16 -9.60 -2.09
N THR A 94 -20.82 -9.67 -0.93
CA THR A 94 -20.48 -10.58 0.17
C THR A 94 -21.76 -11.11 0.80
N GLU A 95 -21.78 -12.41 1.10
CA GLU A 95 -22.83 -13.03 1.92
C GLU A 95 -22.44 -12.93 3.40
N THR A 96 -23.33 -12.36 4.23
CA THR A 96 -23.12 -12.23 5.67
C THR A 96 -24.31 -12.84 6.44
N LEU A 97 -23.99 -13.43 7.60
CA LEU A 97 -24.98 -13.81 8.61
C LEU A 97 -24.91 -12.77 9.72
N GLU A 98 -25.99 -12.01 9.88
CA GLU A 98 -26.19 -11.09 11.02
C GLU A 98 -27.05 -11.72 12.12
#